data_AF-N2AMT9-F1
#
_entry.id   AF-N2AMT9-F1
#
_cell.length_a   1.000
_cell.length_b   1.000
_cell.length_c   1.000
_cell.angle_alpha   90.00
_cell.angle_beta   90.00
_cell.angle_gamma   90.00
#
_symmetry.space_group_name_H-M   'P 1'
#
loop_
_entity.id
_entity.type
_entity.pdbx_description
1 polymer ?
#
loop_
_entity_poly.entity_id
_entity_poly.type
_entity_poly.pdbx_seq_one_letter_code
_entity_poly.pdbx_strand_id
1 'polypeptide(L)' 'MPNTGEIIRDSIRDFSRVQRRMLLAREENAERTYADLKEEYIDLKGILTSLGVNLTELDRIKE' A
#
# COMPACT_ATOMS: atom_id res chain seq x y z
N MET A 1 8.31 -17.61 -14.12
CA MET A 1 7.23 -16.61 -14.17
C MET A 1 6.51 -16.68 -12.84
N PRO A 2 6.37 -15.58 -12.10
CA PRO A 2 5.60 -15.61 -10.87
C PRO A 2 4.14 -15.94 -11.18
N ASN A 3 3.53 -16.76 -10.34
CA ASN A 3 2.09 -17.04 -10.47
C ASN A 3 1.27 -15.91 -9.80
N THR A 4 -0.02 -15.84 -10.11
CA THR A 4 -0.92 -14.81 -9.56
C THR A 4 -0.90 -14.75 -8.04
N GLY A 5 -0.76 -15.88 -7.35
CA GLY A 5 -0.69 -15.93 -5.89
C GLY A 5 0.59 -15.30 -5.32
N GLU A 6 1.73 -15.46 -6.01
CA GLU A 6 2.99 -14.78 -5.64
C GLU A 6 2.87 -13.27 -5.84
N ILE A 7 2.31 -12.83 -6.97
CA ILE A 7 2.08 -11.41 -7.26
C ILE A 7 1.20 -10.78 -6.16
N ILE A 8 0.08 -11.41 -5.81
CA ILE A 8 -0.82 -10.92 -4.75
C ILE A 8 -0.09 -10.84 -3.41
N ARG A 9 0.69 -11.87 -3.04
CA ARG A 9 1.43 -11.91 -1.77
C ARG A 9 2.43 -10.76 -1.67
N ASP A 10 3.17 -10.52 -2.75
CA ASP A 10 4.17 -9.45 -2.81
C ASP A 10 3.50 -8.07 -2.78
N SER A 11 2.42 -7.87 -3.56
CA SER A 11 1.64 -6.63 -3.52
C SER A 11 1.04 -6.35 -2.14
N ILE A 12 0.55 -7.36 -1.41
CA ILE A 12 0.05 -7.19 -0.02
C ILE A 12 1.18 -6.78 0.93
N ARG A 13 2.36 -7.38 0.78
CA ARG A 13 3.54 -7.06 1.59
C ARG A 13 3.97 -5.61 1.36
N ASP A 14 4.03 -5.18 0.11
CA ASP A 14 4.41 -3.80 -0.22
C ASP A 14 3.34 -2.80 0.19
N PHE A 15 2.05 -3.14 0.02
CA PHE A 15 0.94 -2.31 0.51
C PHE A 15 0.98 -2.12 2.04
N SER A 16 1.37 -3.16 2.79
CA SER A 16 1.57 -3.03 4.24
C SER A 16 2.78 -2.15 4.59
N ARG A 17 3.86 -2.22 3.79
CA ARG A 17 5.09 -1.44 4.03
C ARG A 17 4.90 0.04 3.74
N VAL A 18 4.26 0.38 2.62
CA VAL A 18 4.02 1.79 2.26
C VAL A 18 3.12 2.46 3.29
N GLN A 19 2.05 1.80 3.74
CA GLN A 19 1.18 2.33 4.80
C GLN A 19 1.94 2.56 6.11
N ARG A 20 2.83 1.63 6.51
CA ARG A 20 3.68 1.84 7.69
C ARG A 20 4.58 3.07 7.52
N ARG A 21 5.18 3.25 6.36
CA ARG A 21 6.05 4.41 6.07
C ARG A 21 5.27 5.72 6.05
N MET A 22 4.06 5.72 5.50
CA MET A 22 3.18 6.89 5.52
C MET A 22 2.82 7.29 6.96
N LEU A 23 2.53 6.33 7.84
CA LEU A 23 2.28 6.63 9.26
C LEU A 23 3.50 7.28 9.92
N LEU A 24 4.71 6.74 9.70
CA LEU A 24 5.95 7.32 10.21
C LEU A 24 6.21 8.72 9.66
N ALA A 25 6.04 8.93 8.35
CA ALA A 25 6.21 10.24 7.74
C ALA A 25 5.21 11.27 8.30
N ARG A 26 3.98 10.85 8.62
CA ARG A 26 2.99 11.70 9.29
C ARG A 26 3.41 12.02 10.74
N GLU A 27 3.94 11.06 11.49
CA GLU A 27 4.47 11.27 12.85
C GLU A 27 5.67 12.24 12.86
N GLU A 28 6.54 12.16 11.84
CA GLU A 28 7.73 13.00 11.68
C GLU A 28 7.44 14.36 11.04
N ASN A 29 6.19 14.66 10.68
CA ASN A 29 5.78 15.85 9.91
C ASN A 29 6.52 16.01 8.56
N ALA A 30 6.88 14.88 7.93
CA ALA A 30 7.56 14.83 6.65
C ALA A 30 6.57 14.87 5.48
N GLU A 31 5.91 16.02 5.27
CA GLU A 31 4.81 16.18 4.30
C GLU A 31 5.15 15.73 2.86
N ARG A 32 6.34 16.09 2.36
CA ARG A 32 6.79 15.70 1.02
C ARG A 32 6.97 14.19 0.88
N THR A 33 7.53 13.55 1.91
CA THR A 33 7.69 12.10 1.95
C THR A 33 6.34 11.39 2.08
N TYR A 34 5.41 11.94 2.85
CA TYR A 34 4.06 11.41 2.95
C TYR A 34 3.35 11.45 1.59
N ALA A 35 3.44 12.58 0.87
CA ALA A 35 2.83 12.74 -0.45
C ALA A 35 3.39 11.75 -1.48
N ASP A 36 4.71 11.58 -1.51
CA ASP A 36 5.40 10.60 -2.38
C ASP A 36 4.95 9.16 -2.09
N LEU A 37 4.94 8.76 -0.80
CA LEU A 37 4.46 7.44 -0.40
C LEU A 37 2.96 7.21 -0.67
N LYS A 38 2.16 8.29 -0.68
CA LYS A 38 0.72 8.20 -0.98
C LYS A 38 0.48 7.78 -2.43
N GLU A 39 1.34 8.18 -3.36
CA GLU A 39 1.24 7.74 -4.76
C GLU A 39 1.44 6.22 -4.86
N GLU A 40 2.50 5.68 -4.24
CA GLU A 40 2.74 4.22 -4.19
C GLU A 40 1.60 3.46 -3.49
N TYR A 41 1.02 4.03 -2.43
CA TYR A 41 -0.16 3.47 -1.76
C TYR A 41 -1.38 3.38 -2.68
N ILE A 42 -1.68 4.42 -3.45
CA ILE A 42 -2.81 4.45 -4.39
C ILE A 42 -2.61 3.41 -5.49
N ASP A 43 -1.41 3.32 -6.06
CA ASP A 43 -1.09 2.36 -7.11
C ASP A 43 -1.27 0.92 -6.63
N LEU A 44 -0.72 0.58 -5.46
CA LEU A 44 -0.86 -0.76 -4.87
C LEU A 44 -2.31 -1.09 -4.50
N LYS A 45 -3.08 -0.10 -4.00
CA LYS A 45 -4.52 -0.24 -3.71
C LYS A 45 -5.29 -0.56 -4.99
N GLY A 46 -4.98 0.13 -6.09
CA GLY A 46 -5.56 -0.11 -7.40
C GLY A 46 -5.25 -1.52 -7.93
N ILE A 47 -3.98 -1.93 -7.88
CA ILE A 47 -3.53 -3.26 -8.31
C ILE A 47 -4.26 -4.36 -7.52
N LEU A 48 -4.22 -4.31 -6.19
CA LEU A 48 -4.86 -5.31 -5.34
C LEU A 48 -6.38 -5.38 -5.57
N THR A 49 -7.03 -4.23 -5.75
CA THR A 49 -8.47 -4.18 -6.07
C THR A 49 -8.76 -4.83 -7.42
N SER A 50 -7.96 -4.56 -8.45
CA SER A 50 -8.11 -5.18 -9.78
C SER A 50 -7.89 -6.69 -9.78
N LEU A 51 -7.08 -7.19 -8.83
CA LEU A 51 -6.84 -8.62 -8.60
C LEU A 51 -7.94 -9.26 -7.73
N GLY A 52 -8.97 -8.51 -7.33
CA GLY A 52 -10.08 -9.02 -6.53
C GLY A 52 -9.75 -9.26 -5.06
N VAL A 53 -8.67 -8.66 -4.54
CA VAL A 53 -8.27 -8.78 -3.13
C VAL A 53 -9.18 -7.90 -2.27
N ASN A 54 -9.77 -8.49 -1.21
CA ASN A 54 -10.53 -7.72 -0.22
C ASN A 54 -9.56 -6.92 0.68
N LEU A 55 -9.64 -5.59 0.61
CA LEU A 55 -8.76 -4.68 1.35
C LEU A 55 -9.29 -4.25 2.72
N THR A 56 -10.48 -4.69 3.14
CA THR A 56 -11.15 -4.20 4.36
C THR A 56 -10.25 -4.19 5.61
N GLU A 57 -9.46 -5.25 5.82
CA GLU A 57 -8.52 -5.37 6.94
C GLU A 57 -7.08 -4.96 6.58
N LEU A 58 -6.78 -4.79 5.29
CA LEU A 58 -5.45 -4.46 4.79
C LEU A 58 -5.22 -2.95 4.67
N ASP A 59 -6.27 -2.18 4.40
CA ASP A 59 -6.22 -0.72 4.27
C ASP A 59 -6.45 -0.04 5.63
N ARG A 60 -5.34 0.34 6.26
CA ARG A 60 -5.25 0.97 7.58
C ARG A 60 -5.37 2.48 7.52
N ILE A 61 -4.94 3.10 6.41
CA ILE A 61 -4.93 4.56 6.26
C ILE A 61 -6.33 5.09 5.91
N LYS A 62 -7.12 4.33 5.13
CA LYS A 62 -8.51 4.66 4.78
C LYS A 62 -8.68 6.04 4.13
N GLU A 63 -7.67 6.46 3.36
CA GLU A 63 -7.73 7.64 2.50
C GLU A 63 -8.27 7.31 1.10
#